data_AF-A0ABD0XS86-F1
#
_entry.id   AF-A0ABD0XS86-F1
#
_cell.length_a   1.000
_cell.length_b   1.000
_cell.length_c   1.000
_cell.angle_alpha   90.00
_cell.angle_beta   90.00
_cell.angle_gamma   90.00
#
_symmetry.space_group_name_H-M   'P 1'
#
loop_
_entity.id
_entity.type
_entity.pdbx_description
1 polymer ?
#
loop_
_entity_poly.entity_id
_entity_poly.type
_entity_poly.pdbx_seq_one_letter_code
_entity_poly.pdbx_strand_id
1 'polypeptide(L)'
;MDKRIGYKAFNQDKNGNLYCRDKVYKVSEIAEVTGKLELCKNGIHFCNNLADVNSYYSLKDDIICEIEILGDVLEGGDKSCTNRIKVLKILTGDEVRKLANTGYNNTGYHNTGGNNTGDSNTGDYNSGYHNSGYHNSGGSNTGDYNSGDHNSGYHNSGGGNTGDYNSGGRNTGDNNTGDSNTGDYNSGYHNSGNRNSGGSNTGDYNSGGRNTGDYNSGYHNTGDCNTGNYNTGNRNSGDYNTGYYNCGDYNTGDRNSGDYNTGYHNTGNCNTGFFNSKSTKINLFNKISTYTYDEFINSKYFRALSSADFCLTEWVTYTEAEKREDEQKNNIGGYLKSYTYKEACASWWEKLTYENRETIKQIPNFDPEIFEDITGIRV
;
A
#
# COMPACT_ATOMS: atom_id res chain seq x y z
N MET A 1 -54.76 -29.94 18.45
CA MET A 1 -54.07 -29.78 17.16
C MET A 1 -53.26 -28.51 17.28
N ASP A 2 -51.94 -28.60 17.10
CA ASP A 2 -51.08 -27.43 17.16
C ASP A 2 -51.41 -26.50 15.99
N LYS A 3 -51.51 -25.20 16.28
CA LYS A 3 -51.74 -24.19 15.24
C LYS A 3 -50.53 -24.13 14.33
N ARG A 4 -50.73 -24.23 13.01
CA ARG A 4 -49.66 -23.97 12.04
C ARG A 4 -49.53 -22.45 11.89
N ILE A 5 -48.47 -21.88 12.48
CA ILE A 5 -48.17 -20.45 12.41
C ILE A 5 -47.24 -20.18 11.23
N GLY A 6 -47.43 -19.04 10.58
CA GLY A 6 -46.51 -18.48 9.60
C GLY A 6 -46.46 -16.96 9.71
N TYR A 7 -45.67 -16.34 8.83
CA TYR A 7 -45.45 -14.91 8.79
C TYR A 7 -45.74 -14.36 7.39
N LYS A 8 -46.31 -13.16 7.34
CA LYS A 8 -46.62 -12.48 6.08
C LYS A 8 -46.44 -10.98 6.20
N ALA A 9 -45.75 -10.39 5.23
CA ALA A 9 -45.69 -8.96 5.05
C ALA A 9 -46.94 -8.44 4.30
N PHE A 10 -47.40 -7.26 4.72
CA PHE A 10 -48.51 -6.53 4.13
C PHE A 10 -48.12 -5.08 3.89
N ASN A 11 -48.72 -4.46 2.87
CA ASN A 11 -48.76 -3.01 2.77
C ASN A 11 -49.88 -2.47 3.67
N GLN A 12 -49.77 -1.22 4.09
CA GLN A 12 -50.81 -0.53 4.86
C GLN A 12 -51.28 0.73 4.14
N ASP A 13 -52.60 0.90 4.03
CA ASP A 13 -53.18 2.12 3.45
C ASP A 13 -53.24 3.26 4.49
N LYS A 14 -53.63 4.46 4.05
CA LYS A 14 -53.76 5.64 4.93
C LYS A 14 -54.80 5.46 6.05
N ASN A 15 -55.68 4.46 5.92
CA ASN A 15 -56.74 4.15 6.88
C ASN A 15 -56.35 2.98 7.80
N GLY A 16 -55.12 2.47 7.70
CA GLY A 16 -54.62 1.37 8.52
C GLY A 16 -55.00 -0.03 8.03
N ASN A 17 -55.68 -0.16 6.89
CA ASN A 17 -56.03 -1.47 6.34
C ASN A 17 -54.80 -2.16 5.76
N LEU A 18 -54.64 -3.44 6.07
CA LEU A 18 -53.60 -4.28 5.50
C LEU A 18 -54.02 -4.73 4.10
N TYR A 19 -53.13 -4.67 3.13
CA TYR A 19 -53.42 -5.19 1.80
C TYR A 19 -52.21 -5.85 1.16
N CYS A 20 -52.48 -6.76 0.23
CA CYS A 20 -51.47 -7.43 -0.58
C CYS A 20 -52.07 -7.63 -1.97
N ARG A 21 -51.46 -6.99 -2.99
CA ARG A 21 -52.08 -6.81 -4.31
C ARG A 21 -53.48 -6.17 -4.14
N ASP A 22 -54.50 -6.74 -4.75
CA ASP A 22 -55.86 -6.19 -4.77
C ASP A 22 -56.74 -6.67 -3.60
N LYS A 23 -56.18 -7.44 -2.65
CA LYS A 23 -56.91 -7.97 -1.50
C LYS A 23 -56.60 -7.20 -0.23
N VAL A 24 -57.66 -6.86 0.51
CA VAL A 24 -57.61 -6.23 1.83
C VAL A 24 -57.77 -7.29 2.92
N TYR A 25 -57.02 -7.14 4.00
CA TYR A 25 -56.94 -8.04 5.14
C TYR A 25 -57.15 -7.24 6.42
N LYS A 26 -57.70 -7.90 7.43
CA LYS A 26 -57.91 -7.33 8.77
C LYS A 26 -57.45 -8.30 9.84
N VAL A 27 -56.90 -7.75 10.91
CA VAL A 27 -56.49 -8.52 12.09
C VAL A 27 -57.72 -9.21 12.69
N SER A 28 -57.54 -10.46 13.11
CA SER A 28 -58.57 -11.39 13.59
C SER A 28 -59.58 -11.91 12.57
N GLU A 29 -59.49 -11.53 11.29
CA GLU A 29 -60.35 -12.02 10.23
C GLU A 29 -59.69 -13.15 9.40
N ILE A 30 -60.52 -14.01 8.81
CA ILE A 30 -60.08 -15.08 7.89
C ILE A 30 -60.13 -14.53 6.47
N ALA A 31 -59.04 -14.72 5.73
CA ALA A 31 -58.95 -14.42 4.31
C ALA A 31 -58.82 -15.72 3.50
N GLU A 32 -59.56 -15.80 2.40
CA GLU A 32 -59.61 -16.99 1.55
C GLU A 32 -59.44 -16.64 0.06
N VAL A 33 -58.92 -17.61 -0.70
CA VAL A 33 -58.81 -17.56 -2.15
C VAL A 33 -59.51 -18.79 -2.72
N THR A 34 -60.45 -18.57 -3.62
CA THR A 34 -61.16 -19.63 -4.31
C THR A 34 -60.44 -20.02 -5.61
N GLY A 35 -60.72 -21.23 -6.10
CA GLY A 35 -60.06 -21.79 -7.29
C GLY A 35 -58.82 -22.63 -6.97
N LYS A 36 -58.17 -23.12 -8.01
CA LYS A 36 -57.01 -24.02 -7.89
C LYS A 36 -55.80 -23.27 -7.31
N LEU A 37 -55.16 -23.84 -6.29
CA LEU A 37 -53.95 -23.29 -5.70
C LEU A 37 -52.78 -23.40 -6.70
N GLU A 38 -52.14 -22.28 -7.02
CA GLU A 38 -51.01 -22.20 -7.94
C GLU A 38 -49.97 -21.22 -7.40
N LEU A 39 -48.73 -21.69 -7.18
CA LEU A 39 -47.62 -20.86 -6.72
C LEU A 39 -47.48 -19.61 -7.60
N CYS A 40 -47.38 -18.45 -6.95
CA CYS A 40 -47.23 -17.13 -7.57
C CYS A 40 -48.40 -16.63 -8.44
N LYS A 41 -49.39 -17.47 -8.75
CA LYS A 41 -50.57 -17.11 -9.54
C LYS A 41 -51.84 -17.00 -8.70
N ASN A 42 -52.20 -18.06 -7.96
CA ASN A 42 -53.44 -18.12 -7.18
C ASN A 42 -53.19 -18.73 -5.80
N GLY A 43 -53.12 -17.89 -4.77
CA GLY A 43 -52.88 -18.28 -3.38
C GLY A 43 -52.30 -17.11 -2.56
N ILE A 44 -52.38 -17.21 -1.24
CA ILE A 44 -51.82 -16.23 -0.31
C ILE A 44 -50.41 -16.69 0.07
N HIS A 45 -49.39 -15.94 -0.36
CA HIS A 45 -48.00 -16.24 0.01
C HIS A 45 -47.72 -15.93 1.47
N PHE A 46 -46.97 -16.83 2.11
CA PHE A 46 -46.48 -16.69 3.47
C PHE A 46 -45.13 -17.38 3.63
N CYS A 47 -44.45 -17.08 4.73
CA CYS A 47 -43.19 -17.69 5.15
C CYS A 47 -43.41 -18.56 6.40
N ASN A 48 -42.80 -19.74 6.46
CA ASN A 48 -42.87 -20.58 7.65
C ASN A 48 -42.04 -19.98 8.79
N ASN A 49 -40.89 -19.35 8.50
CA ASN A 49 -40.08 -18.61 9.47
C ASN A 49 -40.10 -17.12 9.18
N LEU A 50 -39.95 -16.29 10.21
CA LEU A 50 -39.89 -14.84 10.04
C LEU A 50 -38.65 -14.43 9.23
N ALA A 51 -37.52 -15.12 9.40
CA ALA A 51 -36.28 -14.84 8.67
C ALA A 51 -36.46 -14.89 7.14
N ASP A 52 -37.30 -15.80 6.65
CA ASP A 52 -37.55 -16.00 5.20
C ASP A 52 -38.36 -14.84 4.59
N VAL A 53 -39.05 -14.04 5.41
CA VAL A 53 -39.76 -12.84 4.93
C VAL A 53 -38.79 -11.83 4.33
N ASN A 54 -37.55 -11.77 4.84
CA ASN A 54 -36.54 -10.82 4.39
C ASN A 54 -36.07 -11.04 2.94
N SER A 55 -36.31 -12.24 2.39
CA SER A 55 -35.98 -12.54 0.99
C SER A 55 -36.84 -11.77 -0.01
N TYR A 56 -37.99 -11.23 0.43
CA TYR A 56 -38.98 -10.57 -0.42
C TYR A 56 -39.45 -9.20 0.08
N TYR A 57 -39.30 -8.94 1.38
CA TYR A 57 -39.82 -7.77 2.09
C TYR A 57 -38.80 -7.28 3.11
N SER A 58 -38.76 -5.99 3.40
CA SER A 58 -37.90 -5.45 4.46
C SER A 58 -38.51 -5.72 5.83
N LEU A 59 -37.85 -6.51 6.68
CA LEU A 59 -38.29 -6.69 8.08
C LEU A 59 -38.30 -5.38 8.88
N LYS A 60 -37.62 -4.34 8.38
CA LYS A 60 -37.52 -3.03 9.02
C LYS A 60 -38.66 -2.08 8.59
N ASP A 61 -39.03 -2.13 7.32
CA ASP A 61 -39.90 -1.11 6.72
C ASP A 61 -41.33 -1.63 6.44
N ASP A 62 -41.52 -2.94 6.32
CA ASP A 62 -42.81 -3.55 6.00
C ASP A 62 -43.62 -3.96 7.25
N ILE A 63 -44.95 -3.98 7.11
CA ILE A 63 -45.84 -4.43 8.18
C ILE A 63 -45.89 -5.95 8.20
N ILE A 64 -45.25 -6.56 9.20
CA ILE A 64 -45.23 -8.00 9.35
C ILE A 64 -46.32 -8.47 10.29
N CYS A 65 -47.08 -9.49 9.88
CA CYS A 65 -48.09 -10.12 10.70
C CYS A 65 -47.77 -11.58 10.96
N GLU A 66 -48.11 -12.03 12.16
CA GLU A 66 -48.26 -13.44 12.49
C GLU A 66 -49.61 -13.93 11.96
N ILE A 67 -49.61 -15.06 11.27
CA ILE A 67 -50.80 -15.63 10.64
C ILE A 67 -50.97 -17.10 11.02
N GLU A 68 -52.22 -17.54 11.11
CA GLU A 68 -52.58 -18.95 11.25
C GLU A 68 -52.92 -19.52 9.87
N ILE A 69 -52.26 -20.61 9.51
CA ILE A 69 -52.48 -21.32 8.24
C ILE A 69 -53.64 -22.30 8.44
N LEU A 70 -54.75 -22.06 7.73
CA LEU A 70 -56.01 -22.80 7.91
C LEU A 70 -56.38 -23.66 6.70
N GLY A 71 -55.69 -23.45 5.57
CA GLY A 71 -56.01 -24.07 4.30
C GLY A 71 -54.95 -25.06 3.81
N ASP A 72 -55.14 -25.53 2.59
CA ASP A 72 -54.17 -26.34 1.86
C ASP A 72 -52.92 -25.50 1.60
N VAL A 73 -51.75 -26.13 1.66
CA VAL A 73 -50.45 -25.47 1.43
C VAL A 73 -49.78 -26.08 0.21
N LEU A 74 -49.26 -25.22 -0.66
CA LEU A 74 -48.40 -25.59 -1.78
C LEU A 74 -47.05 -24.90 -1.59
N GLU A 75 -45.99 -25.71 -1.55
CA GLU A 75 -44.61 -25.28 -1.35
C GLU A 75 -43.79 -25.57 -2.61
N GLY A 76 -42.85 -24.69 -2.94
CA GLY A 76 -41.95 -24.88 -4.08
C GLY A 76 -40.73 -23.97 -3.98
N GLY A 77 -39.56 -24.57 -3.86
CA GLY A 77 -38.32 -23.84 -3.56
C GLY A 77 -38.39 -23.19 -2.18
N ASP A 78 -38.17 -21.88 -2.13
CA ASP A 78 -38.23 -21.03 -0.94
C ASP A 78 -39.59 -20.35 -0.72
N LYS A 79 -40.60 -20.65 -1.55
CA LYS A 79 -41.93 -20.02 -1.50
C LYS A 79 -43.00 -20.99 -1.03
N SER A 80 -43.92 -20.48 -0.22
CA SER A 80 -45.14 -21.18 0.22
C SER A 80 -46.37 -20.33 -0.06
N CYS A 81 -47.47 -20.95 -0.52
CA CYS A 81 -48.77 -20.31 -0.56
C CYS A 81 -49.88 -21.20 0.00
N THR A 82 -50.97 -20.58 0.45
CA THR A 82 -52.16 -21.27 0.94
C THR A 82 -53.44 -20.62 0.42
N ASN A 83 -54.54 -21.37 0.37
CA ASN A 83 -55.85 -20.81 0.03
C ASN A 83 -56.52 -20.10 1.21
N ARG A 84 -56.10 -20.34 2.47
CA ARG A 84 -56.83 -19.80 3.63
C ARG A 84 -55.91 -19.48 4.82
N ILE A 85 -55.99 -18.24 5.31
CA ILE A 85 -55.25 -17.77 6.49
C ILE A 85 -56.17 -17.03 7.45
N LYS A 86 -55.76 -16.92 8.71
CA LYS A 86 -56.27 -15.91 9.65
C LYS A 86 -55.13 -14.98 10.04
N VAL A 87 -55.33 -13.67 9.92
CA VAL A 87 -54.34 -12.69 10.39
C VAL A 87 -54.48 -12.58 11.91
N LEU A 88 -53.48 -13.00 12.68
CA LEU A 88 -53.60 -13.06 14.14
C LEU A 88 -53.30 -11.71 14.77
N LYS A 89 -52.17 -11.12 14.42
CA LYS A 89 -51.72 -9.81 14.93
C LYS A 89 -50.69 -9.18 13.99
N ILE A 90 -50.60 -7.85 14.05
CA ILE A 90 -49.45 -7.11 13.53
C ILE A 90 -48.33 -7.25 14.57
N LEU A 91 -47.15 -7.66 14.14
CA LEU A 91 -45.98 -7.72 15.00
C LEU A 91 -45.42 -6.33 15.21
N THR A 92 -45.08 -6.01 16.46
CA THR A 92 -44.29 -4.82 16.79
C THR A 92 -42.85 -4.98 16.29
N GLY A 93 -42.14 -3.87 16.07
CA GLY A 93 -40.73 -3.93 15.66
C GLY A 93 -39.85 -4.72 16.65
N ASP A 94 -40.21 -4.71 17.94
CA ASP A 94 -39.53 -5.47 18.99
C ASP A 94 -39.77 -6.99 18.85
N GLU A 95 -41.00 -7.40 18.57
CA GLU A 95 -41.33 -8.80 18.28
C GLU A 95 -40.65 -9.28 17.01
N VAL A 96 -40.65 -8.47 15.94
CA VAL A 96 -39.97 -8.79 14.68
C VAL A 96 -38.48 -9.00 14.92
N ARG A 97 -37.80 -8.07 15.59
CA ARG A 97 -36.36 -8.22 15.93
C ARG A 97 -36.11 -9.46 16.76
N LYS A 98 -36.93 -9.74 17.78
CA LYS A 98 -36.76 -10.93 18.62
C LYS A 98 -36.87 -12.23 17.81
N LEU A 99 -37.88 -12.32 16.95
CA LEU A 99 -38.14 -13.50 16.11
C LEU A 99 -37.17 -13.63 14.92
N ALA A 100 -36.53 -12.52 14.50
CA ALA A 100 -35.55 -12.51 13.42
C ALA A 100 -34.16 -13.00 13.84
N ASN A 101 -33.93 -13.20 15.15
CA ASN A 101 -32.67 -13.72 15.70
C ASN A 101 -32.84 -15.18 16.15
N THR A 102 -31.75 -15.95 16.10
CA THR A 102 -31.66 -17.29 16.67
C THR A 102 -30.72 -17.27 17.87
N GLY A 103 -31.15 -17.81 19.01
CA GLY A 103 -30.38 -17.82 20.27
C GLY A 103 -30.90 -16.80 21.28
N TYR A 104 -30.01 -16.21 22.10
CA TYR A 104 -30.41 -15.43 23.28
C TYR A 104 -29.77 -14.03 23.33
N ASN A 105 -30.49 -13.06 23.92
CA ASN A 105 -30.02 -11.70 24.18
C ASN A 105 -29.43 -10.94 22.98
N ASN A 106 -29.85 -11.28 21.74
CA ASN A 106 -29.41 -10.56 20.56
C ASN A 106 -30.24 -9.28 20.34
N THR A 107 -29.59 -8.22 19.85
CA THR A 107 -30.24 -6.98 19.43
C THR A 107 -29.89 -6.66 17.98
N GLY A 108 -30.87 -6.16 17.21
CA GLY A 108 -30.78 -6.04 15.74
C GLY A 108 -31.45 -7.23 15.04
N TYR A 109 -31.00 -7.58 13.84
CA TYR A 109 -31.63 -8.59 12.96
C TYR A 109 -30.67 -9.71 12.56
N HIS A 110 -31.19 -10.92 12.38
CA HIS A 110 -30.48 -12.06 11.78
C HIS A 110 -29.20 -12.53 12.50
N ASN A 111 -29.07 -12.24 13.79
CA ASN A 111 -27.98 -12.78 14.59
C ASN A 111 -28.26 -14.23 14.98
N THR A 112 -27.22 -15.06 14.98
CA THR A 112 -27.24 -16.45 15.47
C THR A 112 -26.24 -16.60 16.61
N GLY A 113 -26.71 -17.04 17.78
CA GLY A 113 -25.89 -17.19 18.99
C GLY A 113 -26.37 -16.29 20.12
N GLY A 114 -25.45 -15.79 20.94
CA GLY A 114 -25.72 -15.14 22.22
C GLY A 114 -25.14 -13.73 22.34
N ASN A 115 -25.92 -12.78 22.87
CA ASN A 115 -25.48 -11.43 23.23
C ASN A 115 -24.86 -10.61 22.08
N ASN A 116 -25.28 -10.83 20.83
CA ASN A 116 -24.82 -10.02 19.71
C ASN A 116 -25.59 -8.69 19.61
N THR A 117 -24.93 -7.65 19.13
CA THR A 117 -25.51 -6.33 18.86
C THR A 117 -25.25 -5.92 17.41
N GLY A 118 -26.29 -5.51 16.70
CA GLY A 118 -26.22 -5.19 15.27
C GLY A 118 -26.79 -6.33 14.43
N ASP A 119 -26.29 -6.51 13.21
CA ASP A 119 -27.00 -7.31 12.21
C ASP A 119 -26.16 -8.45 11.63
N SER A 120 -26.78 -9.61 11.45
CA SER A 120 -26.21 -10.77 10.76
C SER A 120 -24.90 -11.32 11.36
N ASN A 121 -24.73 -11.21 12.68
CA ASN A 121 -23.58 -11.81 13.36
C ASN A 121 -23.84 -13.28 13.72
N THR A 122 -22.80 -14.12 13.64
CA THR A 122 -22.84 -15.53 14.03
C THR A 122 -21.81 -15.80 15.13
N GLY A 123 -22.21 -16.49 16.20
CA GLY A 123 -21.40 -16.69 17.39
C GLY A 123 -21.87 -15.79 18.53
N ASP A 124 -20.97 -15.41 19.44
CA ASP A 124 -21.37 -14.74 20.68
C ASP A 124 -20.64 -13.41 20.90
N TYR A 125 -21.34 -12.46 21.52
CA TYR A 125 -20.82 -11.16 21.93
C TYR A 125 -20.20 -10.30 20.82
N ASN A 126 -20.65 -10.47 19.58
CA ASN A 126 -20.21 -9.63 18.47
C ASN A 126 -21.01 -8.32 18.42
N SER A 127 -20.36 -7.25 17.97
CA SER A 127 -20.96 -5.92 17.78
C SER A 127 -20.70 -5.41 16.36
N GLY A 128 -21.74 -4.93 15.67
CA GLY A 128 -21.66 -4.44 14.30
C GLY A 128 -22.33 -5.41 13.33
N TYR A 129 -21.70 -5.74 12.21
CA TYR A 129 -22.36 -6.48 11.13
C TYR A 129 -21.52 -7.62 10.54
N HIS A 130 -22.16 -8.72 10.17
CA HIS A 130 -21.54 -9.85 9.46
C HIS A 130 -20.29 -10.46 10.13
N ASN A 131 -20.18 -10.35 11.46
CA ASN A 131 -19.07 -10.99 12.18
C ASN A 131 -19.35 -12.47 12.43
N SER A 132 -18.32 -13.31 12.40
CA SER A 132 -18.38 -14.73 12.73
C SER A 132 -17.32 -15.09 13.77
N GLY A 133 -17.76 -15.58 14.94
CA GLY A 133 -16.89 -15.99 16.06
C GLY A 133 -17.27 -15.29 17.36
N TYR A 134 -16.28 -14.90 18.16
CA TYR A 134 -16.47 -14.40 19.52
C TYR A 134 -15.89 -12.99 19.71
N HIS A 135 -16.66 -12.08 20.31
CA HIS A 135 -16.18 -10.75 20.72
C HIS A 135 -15.59 -9.87 19.60
N ASN A 136 -16.07 -10.00 18.36
CA ASN A 136 -15.66 -9.08 17.30
C ASN A 136 -16.44 -7.76 17.35
N SER A 137 -15.80 -6.66 16.96
CA SER A 137 -16.43 -5.34 16.82
C SER A 137 -16.15 -4.74 15.45
N GLY A 138 -17.18 -4.32 14.72
CA GLY A 138 -17.07 -3.75 13.37
C GLY A 138 -17.76 -4.64 12.33
N GLY A 139 -17.17 -4.79 11.15
CA GLY A 139 -17.79 -5.43 9.99
C GLY A 139 -17.04 -6.63 9.43
N SER A 140 -17.74 -7.71 9.12
CA SER A 140 -17.20 -8.82 8.30
C SER A 140 -15.94 -9.48 8.88
N ASN A 141 -15.78 -9.51 10.21
CA ASN A 141 -14.65 -10.21 10.83
C ASN A 141 -14.94 -11.71 11.00
N THR A 142 -13.91 -12.55 10.88
CA THR A 142 -13.98 -14.00 11.12
C THR A 142 -12.90 -14.41 12.13
N GLY A 143 -13.26 -15.17 13.16
CA GLY A 143 -12.39 -15.51 14.28
C GLY A 143 -12.79 -14.71 15.52
N ASP A 144 -11.85 -14.42 16.42
CA ASP A 144 -12.21 -13.90 17.75
C ASP A 144 -11.47 -12.61 18.09
N TYR A 145 -12.16 -11.73 18.84
CA TYR A 145 -11.62 -10.49 19.40
C TYR A 145 -11.05 -9.51 18.37
N ASN A 146 -11.55 -9.53 17.14
CA ASN A 146 -11.12 -8.58 16.12
C ASN A 146 -11.88 -7.25 16.22
N SER A 147 -11.19 -6.15 15.97
CA SER A 147 -11.75 -4.80 15.97
C SER A 147 -11.50 -4.08 14.64
N GLY A 148 -12.54 -3.50 14.04
CA GLY A 148 -12.50 -2.93 12.71
C GLY A 148 -13.15 -3.87 11.69
N ASP A 149 -12.65 -3.90 10.45
CA ASP A 149 -13.38 -4.53 9.34
C ASP A 149 -12.56 -5.58 8.58
N HIS A 150 -13.22 -6.66 8.14
CA HIS A 150 -12.65 -7.68 7.26
C HIS A 150 -11.40 -8.40 7.80
N ASN A 151 -11.26 -8.50 9.12
CA ASN A 151 -10.14 -9.23 9.71
C ASN A 151 -10.44 -10.73 9.83
N SER A 152 -9.43 -11.57 9.65
CA SER A 152 -9.51 -13.02 9.84
C SER A 152 -8.41 -13.50 10.80
N GLY A 153 -8.81 -14.10 11.93
CA GLY A 153 -7.89 -14.61 12.96
C GLY A 153 -8.25 -14.10 14.35
N TYR A 154 -7.24 -13.86 15.18
CA TYR A 154 -7.39 -13.52 16.59
C TYR A 154 -6.78 -12.16 16.93
N HIS A 155 -7.52 -11.30 17.65
CA HIS A 155 -7.01 -10.03 18.19
C HIS A 155 -6.43 -9.04 17.17
N ASN A 156 -6.96 -9.02 15.93
CA ASN A 156 -6.57 -8.00 14.98
C ASN A 156 -7.32 -6.68 15.21
N SER A 157 -6.65 -5.57 14.93
CA SER A 157 -7.23 -4.22 14.94
C SER A 157 -6.97 -3.50 13.62
N GLY A 158 -8.00 -2.83 13.09
CA GLY A 158 -7.92 -2.15 11.79
C GLY A 158 -8.66 -2.92 10.69
N GLY A 159 -8.06 -3.05 9.50
CA GLY A 159 -8.80 -3.46 8.29
C GLY A 159 -8.12 -4.51 7.42
N GLY A 160 -8.79 -5.63 7.14
CA GLY A 160 -8.32 -6.59 6.13
C GLY A 160 -7.10 -7.42 6.55
N ASN A 161 -6.86 -7.60 7.85
CA ASN A 161 -5.73 -8.40 8.33
C ASN A 161 -6.05 -9.89 8.31
N THR A 162 -5.05 -10.74 8.05
CA THR A 162 -5.13 -12.21 8.12
C THR A 162 -4.01 -12.75 8.99
N GLY A 163 -4.34 -13.52 10.02
CA GLY A 163 -3.42 -13.98 11.07
C GLY A 163 -3.78 -13.36 12.41
N ASP A 164 -2.84 -13.32 13.35
CA ASP A 164 -3.13 -12.96 14.73
C ASP A 164 -2.36 -11.72 15.21
N TYR A 165 -2.99 -10.93 16.07
CA TYR A 165 -2.40 -9.76 16.73
C TYR A 165 -1.86 -8.68 15.78
N ASN A 166 -2.47 -8.52 14.60
CA ASN A 166 -2.08 -7.45 13.69
C ASN A 166 -2.79 -6.13 14.02
N SER A 167 -2.08 -5.02 13.83
CA SER A 167 -2.61 -3.67 13.99
C SER A 167 -2.36 -2.86 12.71
N GLY A 168 -3.41 -2.24 12.16
CA GLY A 168 -3.36 -1.50 10.90
C GLY A 168 -4.12 -2.21 9.79
N GLY A 169 -3.64 -2.12 8.55
CA GLY A 169 -4.39 -2.57 7.37
C GLY A 169 -3.66 -3.60 6.50
N ARG A 170 -4.38 -4.63 6.04
CA ARG A 170 -3.93 -5.59 5.00
C ARG A 170 -2.65 -6.35 5.35
N ASN A 171 -2.42 -6.63 6.63
CA ASN A 171 -1.28 -7.47 7.03
C ASN A 171 -1.62 -8.95 6.88
N THR A 172 -0.64 -9.77 6.49
CA THR A 172 -0.73 -11.23 6.44
C THR A 172 0.41 -11.85 7.25
N GLY A 173 0.08 -12.72 8.19
CA GLY A 173 1.01 -13.24 9.20
C GLY A 173 0.67 -12.68 10.58
N ASP A 174 1.59 -12.80 11.53
CA ASP A 174 1.28 -12.51 12.94
C ASP A 174 2.09 -11.34 13.50
N ASN A 175 1.49 -10.61 14.45
CA ASN A 175 2.13 -9.53 15.21
C ASN A 175 2.68 -8.37 14.35
N ASN A 176 2.06 -8.09 13.21
CA ASN A 176 2.45 -6.94 12.39
C ASN A 176 1.79 -5.65 12.85
N THR A 177 2.51 -4.53 12.75
CA THR A 177 1.96 -3.19 13.00
C THR A 177 2.21 -2.28 11.80
N GLY A 178 1.18 -1.56 11.36
CA GLY A 178 1.19 -0.73 10.15
C GLY A 178 0.47 -1.42 9.01
N ASP A 179 0.92 -1.21 7.77
CA ASP A 179 0.09 -1.52 6.59
C ASP A 179 0.79 -2.42 5.55
N SER A 180 0.05 -3.39 5.04
CA SER A 180 0.43 -4.24 3.91
C SER A 180 1.73 -5.00 4.12
N ASN A 181 1.99 -5.47 5.34
CA ASN A 181 3.14 -6.33 5.64
C ASN A 181 2.78 -7.81 5.42
N THR A 182 3.75 -8.60 4.96
CA THR A 182 3.65 -10.06 4.79
C THR A 182 4.78 -10.76 5.54
N GLY A 183 4.42 -11.71 6.41
CA GLY A 183 5.32 -12.36 7.37
C GLY A 183 5.04 -11.87 8.79
N ASP A 184 5.96 -12.09 9.72
CA ASP A 184 5.70 -11.90 11.15
C ASP A 184 6.53 -10.79 11.78
N TYR A 185 5.95 -10.12 12.78
CA TYR A 185 6.62 -9.11 13.61
C TYR A 185 7.16 -7.89 12.81
N ASN A 186 6.55 -7.54 11.69
CA ASN A 186 6.94 -6.36 10.94
C ASN A 186 6.30 -5.08 11.50
N SER A 187 7.03 -3.97 11.44
CA SER A 187 6.55 -2.64 11.79
C SER A 187 6.75 -1.67 10.64
N GLY A 188 5.71 -0.94 10.25
CA GLY A 188 5.72 0.02 9.15
C GLY A 188 4.91 -0.46 7.96
N TYR A 189 5.43 -0.34 6.74
CA TYR A 189 4.63 -0.58 5.54
C TYR A 189 5.34 -1.41 4.45
N HIS A 190 4.57 -2.24 3.75
CA HIS A 190 5.03 -3.00 2.58
C HIS A 190 6.27 -3.88 2.83
N ASN A 191 6.48 -4.37 4.05
CA ASN A 191 7.59 -5.29 4.32
C ASN A 191 7.19 -6.73 3.97
N SER A 192 8.14 -7.49 3.42
CA SER A 192 8.01 -8.91 3.10
C SER A 192 9.14 -9.70 3.77
N GLY A 193 8.78 -10.65 4.64
CA GLY A 193 9.71 -11.36 5.52
C GLY A 193 9.38 -11.06 6.99
N ASN A 194 10.33 -11.26 7.89
CA ASN A 194 10.09 -11.21 9.33
C ASN A 194 10.92 -10.13 10.02
N ARG A 195 10.33 -9.52 11.06
CA ARG A 195 11.01 -8.59 11.98
C ARG A 195 11.64 -7.38 11.27
N ASN A 196 11.04 -6.93 10.17
CA ASN A 196 11.45 -5.71 9.50
C ASN A 196 10.83 -4.48 10.16
N SER A 197 11.54 -3.37 10.14
CA SER A 197 11.09 -2.07 10.61
C SER A 197 11.29 -1.00 9.54
N GLY A 198 10.23 -0.24 9.27
CA GLY A 198 10.22 0.80 8.24
C GLY A 198 9.45 0.38 6.98
N GLY A 199 10.01 0.61 5.79
CA GLY A 199 9.23 0.62 4.54
C GLY A 199 9.81 -0.18 3.39
N SER A 200 9.00 -1.06 2.78
CA SER A 200 9.36 -1.76 1.53
C SER A 200 10.62 -2.63 1.62
N ASN A 201 10.87 -3.26 2.76
CA ASN A 201 11.99 -4.19 2.91
C ASN A 201 11.60 -5.61 2.47
N THR A 202 12.55 -6.33 1.87
CA THR A 202 12.41 -7.75 1.50
C THR A 202 13.53 -8.56 2.13
N GLY A 203 13.19 -9.59 2.90
CA GLY A 203 14.12 -10.36 3.74
C GLY A 203 13.79 -10.17 5.22
N ASP A 204 14.71 -10.54 6.10
CA ASP A 204 14.48 -10.54 7.54
C ASP A 204 15.35 -9.53 8.29
N TYR A 205 14.84 -9.01 9.41
CA TYR A 205 15.57 -8.12 10.33
C TYR A 205 16.12 -6.83 9.71
N ASN A 206 15.49 -6.29 8.68
CA ASN A 206 15.90 -5.01 8.10
C ASN A 206 15.31 -3.82 8.87
N SER A 207 16.08 -2.74 8.97
CA SER A 207 15.62 -1.44 9.47
C SER A 207 15.85 -0.34 8.44
N GLY A 208 14.89 0.58 8.33
CA GLY A 208 14.90 1.64 7.32
C GLY A 208 14.02 1.29 6.13
N GLY A 209 14.49 1.42 4.88
CA GLY A 209 13.61 1.15 3.75
C GLY A 209 14.24 0.76 2.43
N ARG A 210 13.49 -0.03 1.66
CA ARG A 210 13.88 -0.54 0.35
C ARG A 210 15.16 -1.38 0.40
N ASN A 211 15.39 -2.08 1.51
CA ASN A 211 16.48 -3.05 1.62
C ASN A 211 16.05 -4.42 1.09
N THR A 212 16.98 -5.12 0.44
CA THR A 212 16.80 -6.50 -0.05
C THR A 212 17.91 -7.39 0.50
N GLY A 213 17.55 -8.47 1.18
CA GLY A 213 18.46 -9.34 1.95
C GLY A 213 18.21 -9.18 3.45
N ASP A 214 19.12 -9.65 4.28
CA ASP A 214 18.89 -9.74 5.73
C ASP A 214 19.78 -8.81 6.55
N TYR A 215 19.27 -8.36 7.70
CA TYR A 215 20.02 -7.57 8.69
C TYR A 215 20.61 -6.25 8.15
N ASN A 216 19.96 -5.62 7.17
CA ASN A 216 20.41 -4.31 6.69
C ASN A 216 19.80 -3.17 7.52
N SER A 217 20.59 -2.13 7.75
CA SER A 217 20.16 -0.89 8.41
C SER A 217 20.43 0.31 7.51
N GLY A 218 19.38 1.04 7.15
CA GLY A 218 19.43 2.23 6.30
C GLY A 218 18.54 2.09 5.08
N TYR A 219 18.95 2.65 3.94
CA TYR A 219 18.13 2.69 2.73
C TYR A 219 18.80 2.08 1.51
N HIS A 220 18.03 1.37 0.69
CA HIS A 220 18.46 0.90 -0.63
C HIS A 220 19.68 -0.04 -0.60
N ASN A 221 19.86 -0.83 0.47
CA ASN A 221 20.92 -1.83 0.51
C ASN A 221 20.47 -3.14 -0.15
N THR A 222 21.39 -3.78 -0.88
CA THR A 222 21.19 -5.11 -1.48
C THR A 222 22.28 -6.06 -1.01
N GLY A 223 21.89 -7.19 -0.41
CA GLY A 223 22.76 -8.15 0.26
C GLY A 223 22.52 -8.15 1.76
N ASP A 224 23.47 -8.64 2.56
CA ASP A 224 23.26 -8.91 3.98
C ASP A 224 24.17 -8.09 4.90
N CYS A 225 23.67 -7.75 6.07
CA CYS A 225 24.41 -7.08 7.15
C CYS A 225 25.03 -5.73 6.75
N ASN A 226 24.43 -4.97 5.82
CA ASN A 226 24.93 -3.64 5.47
C ASN A 226 24.38 -2.57 6.43
N THR A 227 25.21 -1.58 6.75
CA THR A 227 24.83 -0.39 7.53
C THR A 227 25.16 0.86 6.74
N GLY A 228 24.19 1.75 6.56
CA GLY A 228 24.29 2.92 5.69
C GLY A 228 23.35 2.79 4.49
N ASN A 229 23.66 3.44 3.38
CA ASN A 229 22.76 3.57 2.23
C ASN A 229 23.40 3.14 0.93
N TYR A 230 22.60 2.57 0.02
CA TYR A 230 23.01 2.23 -1.34
C TYR A 230 24.21 1.26 -1.41
N ASN A 231 24.37 0.39 -0.42
CA ASN A 231 25.40 -0.64 -0.47
C ASN A 231 24.92 -1.86 -1.27
N THR A 232 25.82 -2.44 -2.06
CA THR A 232 25.60 -3.70 -2.78
C THR A 232 26.67 -4.71 -2.36
N GLY A 233 26.25 -5.91 -1.95
CA GLY A 233 27.11 -6.93 -1.37
C GLY A 233 26.87 -7.06 0.13
N ASN A 234 27.82 -7.62 0.90
CA ASN A 234 27.55 -7.95 2.31
C ASN A 234 28.54 -7.30 3.28
N ARG A 235 28.03 -6.96 4.47
CA ARG A 235 28.82 -6.46 5.62
C ARG A 235 29.55 -5.16 5.32
N ASN A 236 28.99 -4.30 4.47
CA ASN A 236 29.51 -2.96 4.25
C ASN A 236 28.99 -1.98 5.31
N SER A 237 29.82 -1.02 5.69
CA SER A 237 29.48 0.07 6.61
C SER A 237 29.84 1.41 5.97
N GLY A 238 28.88 2.31 5.86
CA GLY A 238 28.99 3.56 5.11
C GLY A 238 28.05 3.53 3.90
N ASP A 239 28.24 4.46 2.97
CA ASP A 239 27.32 4.67 1.84
C ASP A 239 27.98 4.33 0.49
N TYR A 240 27.17 3.84 -0.45
CA TYR A 240 27.59 3.57 -1.84
C TYR A 240 28.74 2.59 -2.01
N ASN A 241 28.90 1.60 -1.11
CA ASN A 241 29.91 0.57 -1.27
C ASN A 241 29.41 -0.59 -2.15
N THR A 242 30.29 -1.12 -2.99
CA THR A 242 30.05 -2.35 -3.76
C THR A 242 31.12 -3.39 -3.43
N GLY A 243 30.68 -4.56 -2.95
CA GLY A 243 31.54 -5.69 -2.57
C GLY A 243 31.34 -6.12 -1.12
N TYR A 244 32.38 -6.60 -0.46
CA TYR A 244 32.28 -7.20 0.87
C TYR A 244 33.19 -6.54 1.91
N TYR A 245 32.66 -6.31 3.11
CA TYR A 245 33.42 -5.79 4.27
C TYR A 245 34.11 -4.44 4.04
N ASN A 246 33.52 -3.55 3.23
CA ASN A 246 34.03 -2.19 3.10
C ASN A 246 33.55 -1.32 4.26
N CYS A 247 34.41 -0.39 4.70
CA CYS A 247 34.14 0.59 5.73
C CYS A 247 34.51 2.00 5.22
N GLY A 248 33.57 2.93 5.24
CA GLY A 248 33.69 4.24 4.58
C GLY A 248 32.78 4.31 3.36
N ASP A 249 32.94 5.32 2.52
CA ASP A 249 32.00 5.61 1.44
C ASP A 249 32.61 5.39 0.04
N TYR A 250 31.77 5.02 -0.91
CA TYR A 250 32.13 4.88 -2.34
C TYR A 250 33.27 3.89 -2.62
N ASN A 251 33.41 2.82 -1.84
CA ASN A 251 34.40 1.79 -2.12
C ASN A 251 33.86 0.73 -3.10
N THR A 252 34.73 0.28 -4.01
CA THR A 252 34.46 -0.87 -4.90
C THR A 252 35.51 -1.95 -4.71
N GLY A 253 35.07 -3.19 -4.46
CA GLY A 253 35.93 -4.33 -4.12
C GLY A 253 35.74 -4.75 -2.66
N ASP A 254 36.74 -5.38 -2.03
CA ASP A 254 36.54 -5.99 -0.71
C ASP A 254 37.54 -5.54 0.35
N ARG A 255 37.06 -5.43 1.59
CA ARG A 255 37.86 -5.16 2.80
C ARG A 255 38.63 -3.83 2.71
N ASN A 256 38.05 -2.84 2.02
CA ASN A 256 38.61 -1.49 2.02
C ASN A 256 38.12 -0.70 3.24
N SER A 257 38.96 0.18 3.75
CA SER A 257 38.68 1.11 4.83
C SER A 257 39.10 2.51 4.40
N GLY A 258 38.22 3.50 4.60
CA GLY A 258 38.37 4.84 4.02
C GLY A 258 37.47 5.01 2.79
N ASP A 259 37.63 6.11 2.07
CA ASP A 259 36.68 6.50 1.04
C ASP A 259 37.26 6.41 -0.38
N TYR A 260 36.39 6.14 -1.36
CA TYR A 260 36.74 6.11 -2.79
C TYR A 260 37.86 5.13 -3.15
N ASN A 261 37.96 3.99 -2.46
CA ASN A 261 38.94 2.96 -2.83
C ASN A 261 38.38 1.99 -3.87
N THR A 262 39.24 1.54 -4.78
CA THR A 262 38.97 0.44 -5.72
C THR A 262 39.99 -0.68 -5.53
N GLY A 263 39.52 -1.90 -5.29
CA GLY A 263 40.36 -3.09 -5.14
C GLY A 263 40.20 -3.76 -3.77
N TYR A 264 41.30 -4.21 -3.17
CA TYR A 264 41.25 -5.06 -1.98
C TYR A 264 42.19 -4.59 -0.88
N HIS A 265 41.72 -4.62 0.37
CA HIS A 265 42.54 -4.36 1.56
C HIS A 265 43.23 -2.97 1.56
N ASN A 266 42.61 -1.95 0.96
CA ASN A 266 43.13 -0.58 1.06
C ASN A 266 42.61 0.10 2.34
N THR A 267 43.44 0.88 3.03
CA THR A 267 43.06 1.53 4.32
C THR A 267 43.18 3.06 4.31
N GLY A 268 43.46 3.67 3.16
CA GLY A 268 43.46 5.13 2.98
C GLY A 268 42.31 5.58 2.08
N ASN A 269 42.37 6.82 1.58
CA ASN A 269 41.37 7.33 0.62
C ASN A 269 41.92 7.34 -0.82
N CYS A 270 41.02 7.22 -1.79
CA CYS A 270 41.30 7.36 -3.22
C CYS A 270 42.38 6.38 -3.74
N ASN A 271 42.51 5.18 -3.15
CA ASN A 271 43.48 4.19 -3.60
C ASN A 271 42.88 3.26 -4.67
N THR A 272 43.72 2.86 -5.62
CA THR A 272 43.41 1.77 -6.54
C THR A 272 44.45 0.66 -6.39
N GLY A 273 44.02 -0.57 -6.13
CA GLY A 273 44.89 -1.75 -6.08
C GLY A 273 44.72 -2.59 -4.81
N PHE A 274 45.82 -3.18 -4.35
CA PHE A 274 45.84 -4.15 -3.25
C PHE A 274 46.76 -3.66 -2.12
N PHE A 275 46.30 -3.72 -0.87
CA PHE A 275 47.11 -3.45 0.33
C PHE A 275 47.73 -2.04 0.40
N ASN A 276 47.05 -1.00 -0.11
CA ASN A 276 47.52 0.38 0.02
C ASN A 276 47.06 1.01 1.33
N SER A 277 47.97 1.66 2.07
CA SER A 277 47.65 2.32 3.34
C SER A 277 47.92 3.83 3.36
N LYS A 278 48.50 4.37 2.28
CA LYS A 278 48.82 5.79 2.12
C LYS A 278 48.26 6.27 0.80
N SER A 279 47.75 7.50 0.77
CA SER A 279 47.27 8.13 -0.46
C SER A 279 48.34 8.08 -1.53
N THR A 280 48.03 7.41 -2.63
CA THR A 280 48.96 7.29 -3.76
C THR A 280 49.09 8.63 -4.48
N LYS A 281 50.28 8.87 -5.05
CA LYS A 281 50.48 10.03 -5.92
C LYS A 281 49.72 9.84 -7.22
N ILE A 282 49.05 10.88 -7.69
CA ILE A 282 48.19 10.83 -8.87
C ILE A 282 48.99 11.09 -10.14
N ASN A 283 48.48 10.56 -11.25
CA ASN A 283 48.97 10.93 -12.57
C ASN A 283 48.41 12.29 -12.97
N LEU A 284 49.29 13.18 -13.41
CA LEU A 284 48.95 14.42 -14.10
C LEU A 284 49.66 14.37 -15.45
N PHE A 285 48.91 14.59 -16.54
CA PHE A 285 49.44 14.52 -17.91
C PHE A 285 50.18 13.19 -18.19
N ASN A 286 49.51 12.07 -17.89
CA ASN A 286 49.99 10.70 -18.11
C ASN A 286 51.30 10.32 -17.37
N LYS A 287 51.76 11.14 -16.42
CA LYS A 287 52.97 10.89 -15.61
C LYS A 287 52.66 11.01 -14.13
N ILE A 288 53.31 10.19 -13.31
CA ILE A 288 53.15 10.27 -11.85
C ILE A 288 53.63 11.64 -11.35
N SER A 289 52.81 12.30 -10.56
CA SER A 289 53.12 13.61 -9.99
C SER A 289 53.64 13.50 -8.56
N THR A 290 53.95 14.62 -7.93
CA THR A 290 54.25 14.70 -6.49
C THR A 290 53.01 14.95 -5.64
N TYR A 291 51.82 15.02 -6.23
CA TYR A 291 50.56 15.32 -5.53
C TYR A 291 49.75 14.05 -5.26
N THR A 292 49.12 13.95 -4.09
CA THR A 292 47.96 13.08 -3.88
C THR A 292 46.71 13.74 -4.48
N TYR A 293 45.61 13.01 -4.56
CA TYR A 293 44.33 13.57 -5.01
C TYR A 293 43.91 14.78 -4.16
N ASP A 294 43.90 14.62 -2.83
CA ASP A 294 43.50 15.68 -1.89
C ASP A 294 44.42 16.90 -1.96
N GLU A 295 45.73 16.69 -2.09
CA GLU A 295 46.70 17.77 -2.26
C GLU A 295 46.41 18.56 -3.56
N PHE A 296 46.04 17.88 -4.64
CA PHE A 296 45.79 18.52 -5.93
C PHE A 296 44.48 19.31 -5.94
N ILE A 297 43.37 18.74 -5.46
CA ILE A 297 42.07 19.43 -5.44
C ILE A 297 42.07 20.67 -4.54
N ASN A 298 42.92 20.69 -3.50
CA ASN A 298 43.08 21.84 -2.62
C ASN A 298 44.13 22.86 -3.10
N SER A 299 44.81 22.57 -4.21
CA SER A 299 45.88 23.42 -4.76
C SER A 299 45.33 24.62 -5.54
N LYS A 300 46.21 25.60 -5.79
CA LYS A 300 45.93 26.73 -6.71
C LYS A 300 45.57 26.26 -8.13
N TYR A 301 46.07 25.09 -8.54
CA TYR A 301 45.86 24.57 -9.89
C TYR A 301 44.42 24.14 -10.11
N PHE A 302 43.87 23.37 -9.18
CA PHE A 302 42.47 22.95 -9.26
C PHE A 302 41.52 24.14 -9.15
N ARG A 303 41.84 25.12 -8.28
CA ARG A 303 41.08 26.38 -8.19
C ARG A 303 41.08 27.16 -9.51
N ALA A 304 42.22 27.19 -10.23
CA ALA A 304 42.29 27.80 -11.55
C ALA A 304 41.46 27.01 -12.57
N LEU A 305 41.54 25.67 -12.57
CA LEU A 305 40.72 24.81 -13.44
C LEU A 305 39.21 25.02 -13.22
N SER A 306 38.78 25.17 -11.96
CA SER A 306 37.38 25.33 -11.56
C SER A 306 36.92 26.80 -11.49
N SER A 307 37.70 27.76 -12.00
CA SER A 307 37.39 29.19 -11.87
C SER A 307 36.40 29.72 -12.92
N ALA A 308 36.06 28.91 -13.91
CA ALA A 308 35.06 29.22 -14.92
C ALA A 308 34.16 28.00 -15.17
N ASP A 309 32.91 28.27 -15.57
CA ASP A 309 31.93 27.22 -15.82
C ASP A 309 32.29 26.39 -17.06
N PHE A 310 32.25 25.07 -16.88
CA PHE A 310 32.38 24.09 -17.96
C PHE A 310 31.00 23.50 -18.27
N CYS A 311 30.34 24.02 -19.32
CA CYS A 311 28.97 23.63 -19.69
C CYS A 311 28.97 22.72 -20.91
N LEU A 312 28.64 21.44 -20.73
CA LEU A 312 28.37 20.51 -21.84
C LEU A 312 26.95 20.66 -22.40
N THR A 313 26.05 21.28 -21.62
CA THR A 313 24.68 21.52 -22.02
C THR A 313 24.22 22.89 -21.53
N GLU A 314 23.38 23.56 -22.32
CA GLU A 314 22.81 24.87 -21.98
C GLU A 314 21.36 24.94 -22.45
N TRP A 315 20.48 25.48 -21.61
CA TRP A 315 19.11 25.76 -22.01
C TRP A 315 19.05 27.05 -22.83
N VAL A 316 18.65 26.94 -24.10
CA VAL A 316 18.52 28.07 -25.01
C VAL A 316 17.04 28.38 -25.21
N THR A 317 16.65 29.61 -24.87
CA THR A 317 15.28 30.09 -25.07
C THR A 317 15.04 30.43 -26.54
N TYR A 318 13.90 30.00 -27.08
CA TYR A 318 13.49 30.41 -28.42
C TYR A 318 13.25 31.92 -28.46
N THR A 319 13.57 32.53 -29.59
CA THR A 319 13.25 33.94 -29.85
C THR A 319 11.75 34.14 -30.01
N GLU A 320 11.29 35.37 -29.79
CA GLU A 320 9.87 35.71 -29.96
C GLU A 320 9.36 35.51 -31.39
N ALA A 321 10.25 35.57 -32.40
CA ALA A 321 9.90 35.24 -33.78
C ALA A 321 9.69 33.72 -33.95
N GLU A 322 10.63 32.90 -33.46
CA GLU A 322 10.53 31.43 -33.52
C GLU A 322 9.32 30.89 -32.77
N LYS A 323 8.93 31.53 -31.65
CA LYS A 323 7.71 31.18 -30.90
C LYS A 323 6.43 31.56 -31.64
N ARG A 324 6.42 32.64 -32.43
CA ARG A 324 5.23 33.07 -33.19
C ARG A 324 4.94 32.19 -34.40
N GLU A 325 5.98 31.58 -34.97
CA GLU A 325 5.87 30.76 -36.17
C GLU A 325 5.60 29.27 -35.85
N ASP A 326 5.81 28.84 -34.60
CA ASP A 326 5.66 27.46 -34.17
C ASP A 326 5.05 27.37 -32.76
N GLU A 327 3.79 26.94 -32.69
CA GLU A 327 3.01 26.84 -31.45
C GLU A 327 3.61 25.81 -30.46
N GLN A 328 4.27 24.75 -30.96
CA GLN A 328 4.93 23.77 -30.10
C GLN A 328 6.16 24.40 -29.42
N LYS A 329 6.95 25.18 -30.15
CA LYS A 329 8.08 25.93 -29.58
C LYS A 329 7.63 26.99 -28.58
N ASN A 330 6.49 27.65 -28.83
CA ASN A 330 5.90 28.58 -27.88
C ASN A 330 5.55 27.90 -26.54
N ASN A 331 4.99 26.68 -26.60
CA ASN A 331 4.61 25.92 -25.41
C ASN A 331 5.82 25.36 -24.64
N ILE A 332 6.89 24.93 -25.32
CA ILE A 332 8.10 24.39 -24.66
C ILE A 332 9.00 25.53 -24.13
N GLY A 333 9.09 26.66 -24.84
CA GLY A 333 9.83 27.84 -24.42
C GLY A 333 11.35 27.83 -24.69
N GLY A 334 11.93 26.68 -25.03
CA GLY A 334 13.35 26.55 -25.37
C GLY A 334 13.76 25.13 -25.71
N TYR A 335 15.06 24.89 -25.78
CA TYR A 335 15.64 23.57 -25.97
C TYR A 335 16.97 23.44 -25.23
N LEU A 336 17.33 22.21 -24.86
CA LEU A 336 18.64 21.90 -24.30
C LEU A 336 19.65 21.73 -25.45
N LYS A 337 20.53 22.70 -25.62
CA LYS A 337 21.65 22.62 -26.56
C LYS A 337 22.77 21.80 -25.93
N SER A 338 23.35 20.88 -26.67
CA SER A 338 24.52 20.09 -26.26
C SER A 338 25.75 20.55 -27.03
N TYR A 339 26.89 20.62 -26.35
CA TYR A 339 28.18 20.97 -26.91
C TYR A 339 29.07 19.73 -26.96
N THR A 340 29.94 19.65 -27.96
CA THR A 340 31.05 18.69 -27.91
C THR A 340 32.02 19.09 -26.79
N TYR A 341 32.78 18.11 -26.28
CA TYR A 341 33.75 18.36 -25.19
C TYR A 341 34.73 19.49 -25.54
N LYS A 342 35.24 19.51 -26.77
CA LYS A 342 36.19 20.53 -27.24
C LYS A 342 35.55 21.92 -27.39
N GLU A 343 34.30 22.01 -27.84
CA GLU A 343 33.55 23.29 -27.87
C GLU A 343 33.35 23.85 -26.45
N ALA A 344 32.98 22.97 -25.51
CA ALA A 344 32.85 23.35 -24.10
C ALA A 344 34.19 23.81 -23.51
N CYS A 345 35.30 23.12 -23.82
CA CYS A 345 36.65 23.53 -23.43
C CYS A 345 37.01 24.90 -24.00
N ALA A 346 36.73 25.18 -25.27
CA ALA A 346 37.02 26.48 -25.88
C ALA A 346 36.29 27.61 -25.15
N SER A 347 34.98 27.46 -24.90
CA SER A 347 34.19 28.43 -24.14
C SER A 347 34.69 28.61 -22.70
N TRP A 348 34.99 27.50 -22.02
CA TRP A 348 35.55 27.51 -20.67
C TRP A 348 36.88 28.29 -20.64
N TRP A 349 37.79 28.01 -21.58
CA TRP A 349 39.08 28.66 -21.65
C TRP A 349 38.97 30.16 -21.90
N GLU A 350 38.07 30.59 -22.78
CA GLU A 350 37.81 32.02 -23.04
C GLU A 350 37.37 32.78 -21.78
N LYS A 351 36.59 32.14 -20.90
CA LYS A 351 36.10 32.73 -19.66
C LYS A 351 37.18 32.84 -18.57
N LEU A 352 38.26 32.07 -18.65
CA LEU A 352 39.35 32.13 -17.67
C LEU A 352 40.12 33.45 -17.75
N THR A 353 40.50 33.99 -16.59
CA THR A 353 41.44 35.11 -16.51
C THR A 353 42.81 34.71 -17.04
N TYR A 354 43.61 35.69 -17.48
CA TYR A 354 44.98 35.44 -17.91
C TYR A 354 45.80 34.74 -16.82
N GLU A 355 45.70 35.20 -15.56
CA GLU A 355 46.41 34.60 -14.43
C GLU A 355 46.03 33.13 -14.20
N ASN A 356 44.76 32.77 -14.35
CA ASN A 356 44.31 31.38 -14.19
C ASN A 356 44.80 30.50 -15.34
N ARG A 357 44.80 31.00 -16.59
CA ARG A 357 45.39 30.27 -17.72
C ARG A 357 46.87 30.00 -17.50
N GLU A 358 47.62 31.01 -17.05
CA GLU A 358 49.05 30.85 -16.75
C GLU A 358 49.27 29.90 -15.56
N THR A 359 48.40 29.91 -14.56
CA THR A 359 48.45 28.96 -13.44
C THR A 359 48.20 27.52 -13.91
N ILE A 360 47.29 27.30 -14.86
CA ILE A 360 47.02 25.96 -15.43
C ILE A 360 48.23 25.43 -16.20
N LYS A 361 48.92 26.27 -16.96
CA LYS A 361 50.15 25.87 -17.68
C LYS A 361 51.31 25.48 -16.73
N GLN A 362 51.21 25.82 -15.44
CA GLN A 362 52.18 25.46 -14.40
C GLN A 362 51.81 24.18 -13.64
N ILE A 363 50.76 23.46 -14.04
CA ILE A 363 50.40 22.18 -13.43
C ILE A 363 51.61 21.22 -13.50
N PRO A 364 51.92 20.46 -12.44
CA PRO A 364 52.98 19.46 -12.50
C PRO A 364 52.79 18.50 -13.68
N ASN A 365 53.88 18.21 -14.38
CA ASN A 365 53.91 17.40 -15.60
C ASN A 365 53.14 17.99 -16.80
N PHE A 366 52.71 19.27 -16.77
CA PHE A 366 51.97 19.89 -17.87
C PHE A 366 52.63 19.61 -19.22
N ASP A 367 51.81 19.13 -20.15
CA ASP A 367 52.22 18.77 -21.50
C ASP A 367 51.25 19.45 -22.48
N PRO A 368 51.71 20.42 -23.29
CA PRO A 368 50.85 21.19 -24.17
C PRO A 368 50.22 20.33 -25.27
N GLU A 369 50.88 19.26 -25.73
CA GLU A 369 50.34 18.36 -26.75
C GLU A 369 49.17 17.55 -26.17
N ILE A 370 49.36 16.97 -24.97
CA ILE A 370 48.27 16.26 -24.27
C ILE A 370 47.12 17.23 -23.94
N PHE A 371 47.42 18.47 -23.55
CA PHE A 371 46.40 19.48 -23.28
C PHE A 371 45.59 19.82 -24.54
N GLU A 372 46.25 20.04 -25.68
CA GLU A 372 45.61 20.30 -26.97
C GLU A 372 44.79 19.09 -27.44
N ASP A 373 45.31 17.87 -27.27
CA ASP A 373 44.60 16.64 -27.64
C ASP A 373 43.27 16.50 -26.89
N ILE A 374 43.28 16.73 -25.57
CA ILE A 374 42.10 16.63 -24.70
C ILE A 374 41.15 17.81 -24.96
N THR A 375 41.65 19.04 -24.97
CA THR A 375 40.82 20.25 -24.89
C THR A 375 40.57 20.92 -26.24
N GLY A 376 41.43 20.68 -27.24
CA GLY A 376 41.46 21.41 -28.51
C GLY A 376 42.14 22.78 -28.43
N ILE A 377 42.77 23.13 -27.31
CA ILE A 377 43.36 24.45 -27.08
C ILE A 377 44.88 24.37 -27.20
N ARG A 378 45.44 25.19 -28.08
CA ARG A 378 46.89 25.36 -28.22
C ARG A 378 47.38 26.52 -27.35
N VAL A 379 48.38 26.28 -26.50
CA VAL A 379 48.79 27.18 -25.40
C VAL A 379 50.26 27.55 -25.35
#